data_AF-A0A261Q9N3-F1
#
_entry.id   AF-A0A261Q9N3-F1
#
_cell.length_a   1.000
_cell.length_b   1.000
_cell.length_c   1.000
_cell.angle_alpha   90.00
_cell.angle_beta   90.00
_cell.angle_gamma   90.00
#
_symmetry.space_group_name_H-M   'P 1'
#
loop_
_entity.id
_entity.type
_entity.pdbx_description
1 polymer ?
#
loop_
_entity_poly.entity_id
_entity_poly.type
_entity_poly.pdbx_seq_one_letter_code
_entity_poly.pdbx_strand_id
1 'polypeptide(L)'
;MEEISRNLTPNFYITNNDVEIIDALVDNGEMFKDFSRSQVTSFLWGEDFALVLFFADDYDRGFTMYVVRDFSVNVRDMAQLIFAIDEILNQGYNYRLFHAARSKVEEMLYMAPTFRAMWDKADPEEEEDQQYGY
;
A
#
# COMPACT_ATOMS: atom_id res chain seq x y z
N MET A 1 13.71 -13.13 10.78
CA MET A 1 12.57 -12.22 11.02
C MET A 1 11.36 -13.08 11.34
N GLU A 2 10.51 -12.64 12.25
CA GLU A 2 9.23 -13.29 12.54
C GLU A 2 8.27 -13.00 11.37
N GLU A 3 7.52 -14.00 10.89
CA GLU A 3 6.49 -13.79 9.87
C GLU A 3 5.37 -12.94 10.47
N ILE A 4 5.17 -11.77 9.90
CA ILE A 4 4.11 -10.82 10.24
C ILE A 4 3.15 -10.85 9.07
N SER A 5 1.98 -11.44 9.27
CA SER A 5 0.78 -11.15 8.48
C SER A 5 -0.25 -10.61 9.46
N ARG A 6 -0.54 -9.31 9.36
CA ARG A 6 -1.39 -8.62 10.33
C ARG A 6 -2.35 -7.68 9.62
N ASN A 7 -3.64 -7.88 9.87
CA ASN A 7 -4.66 -6.89 9.55
C ASN A 7 -4.54 -5.72 10.54
N LEU A 8 -4.36 -4.51 10.02
CA LEU A 8 -4.43 -3.25 10.76
C LEU A 8 -5.88 -2.76 10.85
N THR A 9 -6.64 -2.98 9.78
CA THR A 9 -8.10 -2.87 9.69
C THR A 9 -8.65 -4.04 8.87
N PRO A 10 -9.97 -4.23 8.71
CA PRO A 10 -10.51 -5.26 7.81
C PRO A 10 -10.06 -5.12 6.34
N ASN A 11 -9.70 -3.91 5.91
CA ASN A 11 -9.33 -3.61 4.53
C ASN A 11 -7.84 -3.27 4.37
N PHE A 12 -7.08 -3.17 5.46
CA PHE A 12 -5.66 -2.85 5.41
C PHE A 12 -4.85 -3.90 6.14
N TYR A 13 -3.93 -4.55 5.45
CA TYR A 13 -2.99 -5.49 6.06
C TYR A 13 -1.55 -5.27 5.62
N ILE A 14 -0.63 -5.79 6.43
CA ILE A 14 0.80 -5.83 6.17
C ILE A 14 1.26 -7.30 6.19
N THR A 15 2.12 -7.66 5.25
CA THR A 15 2.78 -8.98 5.20
C THR A 15 4.29 -8.81 4.96
N ASN A 16 5.09 -9.68 5.56
CA ASN A 16 6.52 -9.88 5.21
C ASN A 16 6.80 -11.31 4.74
N ASN A 17 5.75 -12.05 4.35
CA ASN A 17 5.89 -13.39 3.80
C ASN A 17 6.51 -13.29 2.40
N ASP A 18 7.79 -13.61 2.28
CA ASP A 18 8.52 -13.51 1.02
C ASP A 18 7.88 -14.31 -0.12
N VAL A 19 7.28 -15.48 0.16
CA VAL A 19 6.64 -16.31 -0.88
C VAL A 19 5.43 -15.58 -1.45
N GLU A 20 4.54 -15.09 -0.59
CA GLU A 20 3.35 -14.34 -0.98
C GLU A 20 3.73 -13.08 -1.78
N ILE A 21 4.75 -12.34 -1.30
CA ILE A 21 5.17 -11.08 -1.92
C ILE A 21 5.83 -11.34 -3.27
N ILE A 22 6.72 -12.34 -3.37
CA ILE A 22 7.39 -12.67 -4.63
C ILE A 22 6.39 -13.14 -5.67
N ASP A 23 5.43 -13.99 -5.29
CA ASP A 23 4.37 -14.45 -6.20
C ASP A 23 3.56 -13.25 -6.72
N ALA A 24 3.13 -12.34 -5.84
CA ALA A 24 2.41 -11.13 -6.23
C ALA A 24 3.24 -10.22 -7.16
N LEU A 25 4.53 -10.02 -6.87
CA LEU A 25 5.43 -9.24 -7.72
C LEU A 25 5.64 -9.86 -9.11
N VAL A 26 5.78 -11.18 -9.18
CA VAL A 26 6.00 -11.90 -10.45
C VAL A 26 4.73 -11.87 -11.29
N ASP A 27 3.58 -12.17 -10.70
CA ASP A 27 2.28 -12.23 -11.39
C ASP A 27 1.88 -10.88 -11.99
N ASN A 28 2.28 -9.78 -11.34
CA ASN A 28 2.01 -8.43 -11.80
C ASN A 28 3.15 -7.82 -12.66
N GLY A 29 4.25 -8.54 -12.88
CA GLY A 29 5.38 -8.05 -13.68
C GLY A 29 6.20 -6.93 -13.02
N GLU A 30 6.10 -6.82 -11.70
CA GLU A 30 6.65 -5.73 -10.87
C GLU A 30 7.91 -6.12 -10.09
N MET A 31 8.41 -7.33 -10.33
CA MET A 31 9.61 -7.85 -9.65
C MET A 31 10.82 -6.92 -9.85
N PHE A 32 11.46 -6.58 -8.73
CA PHE A 32 12.67 -5.78 -8.74
C PHE A 32 13.79 -6.49 -9.52
N LYS A 33 14.57 -5.71 -10.28
CA LYS A 33 15.66 -6.24 -11.11
C LYS A 33 17.03 -6.15 -10.45
N ASP A 34 17.14 -5.39 -9.36
CA ASP A 34 18.40 -5.06 -8.70
C ASP A 34 18.22 -5.12 -7.18
N PHE A 35 18.82 -6.09 -6.49
CA PHE A 35 18.68 -6.25 -5.04
C PHE A 35 19.85 -5.64 -4.25
N SER A 36 20.70 -4.83 -4.90
CA SER A 36 21.84 -4.17 -4.23
C SER A 36 21.46 -2.92 -3.43
N ARG A 37 20.22 -2.44 -3.58
CA ARG A 37 19.72 -1.21 -2.96
C ARG A 37 18.25 -1.35 -2.57
N SER A 38 17.84 -0.61 -1.55
CA SER A 38 16.44 -0.57 -1.14
C SER A 38 15.57 0.07 -2.22
N GLN A 39 14.40 -0.49 -2.46
CA GLN A 39 13.49 -0.08 -3.52
C GLN A 39 12.04 -0.20 -3.09
N VAL A 40 11.19 0.56 -3.76
CA VAL A 40 9.74 0.50 -3.58
C VAL A 40 9.06 0.40 -4.94
N THR A 41 8.07 -0.48 -5.03
CA THR A 41 7.12 -0.49 -6.15
C THR A 41 5.69 -0.50 -5.61
N SER A 42 4.74 -0.23 -6.50
CA SER A 42 3.33 -0.22 -6.20
C SER A 42 2.55 -0.65 -7.44
N PHE A 43 1.50 -1.44 -7.25
CA PHE A 43 0.67 -1.94 -8.34
C PHE A 43 -0.75 -2.21 -7.86
N LEU A 44 -1.64 -2.44 -8.83
CA LEU A 44 -2.99 -2.88 -8.57
C LEU A 44 -3.04 -4.40 -8.66
N TRP A 45 -3.59 -5.02 -7.63
CA TRP A 45 -3.86 -6.45 -7.61
C TRP A 45 -5.38 -6.67 -7.64
N GLY A 46 -5.94 -6.68 -8.85
CA GLY A 46 -7.39 -6.51 -9.01
C GLY A 46 -7.79 -5.09 -8.63
N GLU A 47 -8.63 -4.96 -7.60
CA GLU A 47 -9.08 -3.67 -7.08
C GLU A 47 -8.29 -3.21 -5.84
N ASP A 48 -7.37 -4.06 -5.37
CA ASP A 48 -6.53 -3.78 -4.22
C ASP A 48 -5.32 -2.96 -4.62
N PHE A 49 -4.91 -2.03 -3.76
CA PHE A 49 -3.63 -1.34 -3.89
C PHE A 49 -2.56 -2.08 -3.10
N ALA A 50 -1.49 -2.49 -3.77
CA ALA A 50 -0.31 -3.11 -3.15
C ALA A 50 0.89 -2.16 -3.23
N LEU A 51 1.57 -1.98 -2.10
CA LEU A 51 2.83 -1.25 -1.97
C LEU A 51 3.89 -2.18 -1.41
N VAL A 52 4.94 -2.44 -2.17
CA VAL A 52 6.02 -3.36 -1.78
C VAL A 52 7.31 -2.60 -1.57
N LEU A 53 7.90 -2.77 -0.40
CA LEU A 53 9.22 -2.29 -0.02
C LEU A 53 10.20 -3.47 -0.02
N PHE A 54 11.38 -3.25 -0.61
CA PHE A 54 12.54 -4.12 -0.45
C PHE A 54 13.63 -3.37 0.31
N PHE A 55 14.07 -3.94 1.42
CA PHE A 55 15.20 -3.47 2.21
C PHE A 55 16.43 -4.29 1.83
N ALA A 56 17.56 -3.62 1.59
CA ALA A 56 18.78 -4.23 1.07
C ALA A 56 19.90 -4.32 2.11
N ASP A 57 19.76 -3.60 3.23
CA ASP A 57 20.75 -3.60 4.30
C ASP A 57 20.70 -4.95 5.02
N ASP A 58 21.85 -5.53 5.32
CA ASP A 58 21.97 -6.90 5.82
C ASP A 58 21.26 -7.12 7.17
N TYR A 59 21.07 -6.06 7.95
CA TYR A 59 20.39 -6.13 9.25
C TYR A 59 18.86 -6.21 9.15
N ASP A 60 18.27 -5.66 8.09
CA ASP A 60 16.82 -5.59 7.88
C ASP A 60 16.36 -6.13 6.51
N ARG A 61 17.26 -6.83 5.81
CA ARG A 61 17.05 -7.30 4.44
C ARG A 61 15.79 -8.15 4.34
N GLY A 62 14.90 -7.77 3.44
CA GLY A 62 13.70 -8.52 3.13
C GLY A 62 12.63 -7.67 2.48
N PHE A 63 11.48 -8.29 2.28
CA PHE A 63 10.31 -7.62 1.74
C PHE A 63 9.31 -7.26 2.83
N THR A 64 8.63 -6.15 2.60
CA THR A 64 7.41 -5.78 3.32
C THR A 64 6.39 -5.33 2.30
N MET A 65 5.19 -5.87 2.35
CA MET A 65 4.07 -5.46 1.50
C MET A 65 2.92 -4.94 2.34
N TYR A 66 2.42 -3.78 1.97
CA TYR A 66 1.20 -3.17 2.48
C TYR A 66 0.12 -3.32 1.43
N VAL A 67 -1.07 -3.75 1.84
CA VAL A 67 -2.20 -3.93 0.93
C VAL A 67 -3.44 -3.26 1.50
N VAL A 68 -4.01 -2.35 0.71
CA VAL A 68 -5.32 -1.76 0.98
C VAL A 68 -6.31 -2.37 -0.01
N ARG A 69 -7.22 -3.18 0.53
CA ARG A 69 -8.28 -3.84 -0.23
C ARG A 69 -9.26 -2.82 -0.78
N ASP A 70 -9.66 -3.00 -2.04
CA ASP A 70 -10.60 -2.11 -2.73
C ASP A 70 -10.34 -0.64 -2.40
N PHE A 71 -9.13 -0.18 -2.72
CA PHE A 71 -8.63 1.09 -2.19
C PHE A 71 -9.48 2.29 -2.62
N SER A 72 -10.20 2.17 -3.74
CA SER A 72 -11.02 3.22 -4.34
C SER A 72 -12.21 3.65 -3.46
N VAL A 73 -12.69 2.75 -2.60
CA VAL A 73 -13.73 3.02 -1.59
C VAL A 73 -13.15 3.04 -0.18
N ASN A 74 -12.00 2.40 0.05
CA ASN A 74 -11.31 2.39 1.35
C ASN A 74 -10.25 3.50 1.48
N VAL A 75 -10.62 4.74 1.13
CA VAL A 75 -9.70 5.90 1.14
C VAL A 75 -9.20 6.25 2.54
N ARG A 76 -9.99 5.95 3.60
CA ARG A 76 -9.57 6.13 4.99
C ARG A 76 -8.38 5.22 5.33
N ASP A 77 -8.35 3.99 4.81
CA ASP A 77 -7.25 3.04 5.00
C ASP A 77 -5.99 3.47 4.22
N MET A 78 -6.15 4.04 3.02
CA MET A 78 -5.05 4.68 2.28
C MET A 78 -4.44 5.84 3.07
N ALA A 79 -5.27 6.68 3.69
CA ALA A 79 -4.78 7.76 4.56
C ALA A 79 -4.04 7.21 5.79
N GLN A 80 -4.52 6.12 6.40
CA GLN A 80 -3.80 5.44 7.48
C GLN A 80 -2.42 4.91 7.04
N LEU A 81 -2.30 4.40 5.82
CA LEU A 81 -1.01 3.99 5.27
C LEU A 81 -0.05 5.19 5.14
N ILE A 82 -0.53 6.36 4.70
CA ILE A 82 0.27 7.59 4.67
C ILE A 82 0.75 7.95 6.08
N PHE A 83 -0.13 7.94 7.08
CA PHE A 83 0.24 8.23 8.46
C PHE A 83 1.31 7.27 9.00
N ALA A 84 1.17 5.97 8.73
CA ALA A 84 2.16 4.97 9.13
C ALA A 84 3.53 5.22 8.48
N ILE A 85 3.56 5.62 7.20
CA ILE A 85 4.81 5.98 6.51
C ILE A 85 5.42 7.26 7.09
N ASP A 86 4.60 8.27 7.40
CA ASP A 86 5.05 9.53 8.02
C ASP A 86 5.67 9.30 9.40
N GLU A 87 5.10 8.42 10.22
CA GLU A 87 5.69 8.03 11.50
C GLU A 87 7.08 7.40 11.34
N ILE A 88 7.28 6.59 10.30
CA ILE A 88 8.58 5.97 10.00
C ILE A 88 9.58 7.01 9.48
N LEU A 89 9.14 7.92 8.59
CA LEU A 89 9.96 9.01 8.07
C LEU A 89 10.47 9.92 9.19
N ASN A 90 9.61 10.24 10.16
CA ASN A 90 9.96 11.07 11.30
C ASN A 90 11.01 10.44 12.23
N GLN A 91 11.14 9.11 12.20
CA GLN A 91 12.18 8.37 12.93
C GLN A 91 13.54 8.36 12.20
N GLY A 92 13.59 8.87 10.96
CA GLY A 92 14.83 8.99 10.17
C GLY A 92 15.25 7.72 9.44
N TYR A 93 14.41 6.68 9.42
CA TYR A 93 14.69 5.44 8.70
C TYR A 93 14.60 5.64 7.20
N ASN A 94 15.60 5.12 6.47
CA ASN A 94 15.69 5.01 5.01
C ASN A 94 14.86 6.07 4.23
N TYR A 95 15.17 7.35 4.46
CA TYR A 95 14.34 8.49 4.03
C TYR A 95 13.92 8.41 2.56
N ARG A 96 14.84 8.04 1.66
CA ARG A 96 14.56 7.97 0.22
C ARG A 96 13.52 6.91 -0.11
N LEU A 97 13.61 5.73 0.52
CA LEU A 97 12.67 4.63 0.32
C LEU A 97 11.27 5.04 0.77
N PHE A 98 11.15 5.52 2.01
CA PHE A 98 9.85 5.86 2.58
C PHE A 98 9.23 7.11 1.97
N HIS A 99 10.03 8.09 1.54
CA HIS A 99 9.52 9.23 0.80
C HIS A 99 8.94 8.79 -0.55
N ALA A 100 9.64 7.91 -1.28
CA ALA A 100 9.12 7.36 -2.54
C ALA A 100 7.87 6.50 -2.32
N ALA A 101 7.82 5.74 -1.22
CA ALA A 101 6.65 4.97 -0.82
C ALA A 101 5.45 5.88 -0.58
N ARG A 102 5.63 6.95 0.22
CA ARG A 102 4.60 7.95 0.51
C ARG A 102 4.02 8.56 -0.77
N SER A 103 4.87 9.00 -1.69
CA SER A 103 4.43 9.61 -2.95
C SER A 103 3.55 8.65 -3.78
N LYS A 104 3.87 7.36 -3.83
CA LYS A 104 3.06 6.36 -4.53
C LYS A 104 1.67 6.18 -3.91
N VAL A 105 1.57 6.21 -2.58
CA VAL A 105 0.28 6.12 -1.88
C VAL A 105 -0.55 7.37 -2.13
N GLU A 106 0.06 8.56 -2.11
CA GLU A 106 -0.63 9.83 -2.42
C GLU A 106 -1.14 9.89 -3.85
N GLU A 107 -0.33 9.47 -4.83
CA GLU A 107 -0.75 9.38 -6.24
C GLU A 107 -1.98 8.49 -6.40
N MET A 108 -1.97 7.31 -5.77
CA MET A 108 -3.09 6.38 -5.85
C MET A 108 -4.32 6.88 -5.09
N LEU A 109 -4.14 7.50 -3.92
CA LEU A 109 -5.23 8.14 -3.18
C LEU A 109 -5.89 9.24 -4.02
N TYR A 110 -5.10 10.08 -4.70
CA TYR A 110 -5.62 11.10 -5.61
C TYR A 110 -6.38 10.49 -6.80
N MET A 111 -5.95 9.32 -7.27
CA MET A 111 -6.61 8.59 -8.35
C MET A 111 -7.84 7.79 -7.89
N ALA A 112 -8.12 7.67 -6.60
CA ALA A 112 -9.23 6.86 -6.08
C ALA A 112 -10.58 7.17 -6.72
N PRO A 113 -11.00 8.44 -6.94
CA PRO A 113 -12.25 8.74 -7.64
C PRO A 113 -12.28 8.25 -9.09
N THR A 114 -11.13 8.26 -9.77
CA THR A 114 -11.01 7.77 -11.16
C THR A 114 -11.21 6.26 -11.21
N PHE A 115 -10.55 5.52 -10.31
CA PHE A 115 -10.69 4.06 -10.23
C PHE A 115 -12.10 3.64 -9.80
N ARG A 116 -12.69 4.39 -8.87
CA ARG A 116 -14.09 4.19 -8.44
C ARG A 116 -15.07 4.32 -9.61
N ALA A 117 -14.93 5.38 -10.40
CA ALA A 117 -15.75 5.58 -11.60
C ALA A 117 -15.48 4.49 -12.66
N MET A 118 -14.23 4.06 -12.82
CA MET A 118 -13.86 2.99 -13.75
C MET A 118 -14.46 1.62 -13.35
N TRP A 119 -14.62 1.38 -12.06
CA TRP A 119 -15.20 0.15 -11.50
C TRP A 119 -16.71 0.24 -11.19
N ASP A 120 -17.37 1.33 -11.60
CA ASP A 120 -18.80 1.55 -11.38
C ASP A 120 -19.23 1.45 -9.90
N LYS A 121 -18.42 2.04 -9.01
CA LYS A 121 -18.65 2.05 -7.56
C LYS A 121 -19.21 3.39 -7.09
N ALA A 122 -20.06 3.34 -6.08
CA ALA A 122 -20.57 4.53 -5.41
C ALA A 122 -19.50 5.17 -4.52
N ASP A 123 -19.59 6.49 -4.32
CA ASP A 123 -18.77 7.19 -3.34
C ASP A 123 -19.30 6.88 -1.93
N PRO A 124 -18.51 6.22 -1.06
CA PRO A 124 -18.94 5.93 0.31
C PRO A 124 -19.25 7.21 1.12
N GLU A 125 -18.66 8.36 0.78
CA GLU A 125 -18.97 9.63 1.45
C GLU A 125 -20.32 10.21 0.98
N GLU A 126 -20.71 9.99 -0.28
CA GLU A 126 -22.04 10.39 -0.80
C GLU A 126 -23.17 9.50 -0.25
N GLU A 127 -22.88 8.24 0.09
CA GLU A 127 -23.85 7.32 0.71
C GLU A 127 -24.10 7.63 2.19
N GLU A 128 -23.06 8.03 2.95
CA GLU A 128 -23.20 8.47 4.35
C GLU A 128 -24.15 9.69 4.45
N ASP A 129 -24.04 10.65 3.54
CA ASP A 129 -24.89 11.85 3.52
C ASP A 129 -26.37 11.56 3.16
N GLN A 130 -26.63 10.55 2.32
CA GLN A 130 -28.00 10.15 1.95
C GLN A 130 -28.70 9.39 3.09
N GLN A 131 -27.96 8.65 3.92
CA GLN A 131 -28.52 7.88 5.03
C GLN A 131 -28.95 8.76 6.23
N TYR A 132 -28.35 9.95 6.38
CA TYR A 132 -28.65 10.91 7.45
C TYR A 132 -29.41 12.16 6.97
N GLY A 133 -30.06 12.09 5.81
CA GLY A 133 -30.72 13.23 5.15
C GLY A 133 -31.53 14.14 6.10
N TYR A 134 -31.10 15.41 6.15
CA TYR A 134 -31.93 16.57 6.47
C TYR A 134 -32.70 17.03 5.23
#